data_AF-A0A357IT86-F1
#
_entry.id   AF-A0A357IT86-F1
#
_cell.length_a   1.000
_cell.length_b   1.000
_cell.length_c   1.000
_cell.angle_alpha   90.00
_cell.angle_beta   90.00
_cell.angle_gamma   90.00
#
_symmetry.space_group_name_H-M   'P 1'
#
loop_
_entity.id
_entity.type
_entity.pdbx_description
1 polymer ?
#
loop_
_entity_poly.entity_id
_entity_poly.type
_entity_poly.pdbx_seq_one_letter_code
_entity_poly.pdbx_strand_id
1 'polypeptide(L)'
;MGIHFRSMNLSEWFHVHFDEKDVFMKVDPPEKPGWEQSFAWKDIIRVCFENGDWMSSDTIYVFTNQREESYVIPTEADGGAEVWSEIIRRGLFDAELAIEMATQSEGFACFPPED
;
A
#
# COMPACT_ATOMS: atom_id res chain seq x y z
N MET A 1 -16.50 -34.08 -2.13
CA MET A 1 -17.02 -32.74 -2.44
C MET A 1 -15.84 -31.80 -2.27
N GLY A 2 -15.11 -31.55 -3.36
CA GLY A 2 -13.91 -30.72 -3.31
C GLY A 2 -14.33 -29.27 -3.11
N ILE A 3 -13.88 -28.65 -2.02
CA ILE A 3 -14.03 -27.22 -1.84
C ILE A 3 -13.09 -26.59 -2.87
N HIS A 4 -13.65 -26.07 -3.96
CA HIS A 4 -12.90 -25.15 -4.81
C HIS A 4 -12.61 -23.93 -3.94
N PHE A 5 -11.37 -23.83 -3.43
CA PHE A 5 -10.84 -22.56 -2.99
C PHE A 5 -10.88 -21.64 -4.21
N ARG A 6 -11.88 -20.76 -4.28
CA ARG A 6 -11.73 -19.53 -5.05
C ARG A 6 -10.53 -18.84 -4.43
N SER A 7 -9.46 -18.69 -5.21
CA SER A 7 -8.45 -17.67 -4.92
C SER A 7 -9.21 -16.35 -4.94
N MET A 8 -9.61 -15.83 -3.78
CA MET A 8 -10.26 -14.53 -3.71
C MET A 8 -9.24 -13.48 -4.11
N ASN A 9 -9.68 -12.55 -4.95
CA ASN A 9 -8.82 -11.44 -5.38
C ASN A 9 -8.52 -10.56 -4.17
N LEU A 10 -7.35 -9.94 -4.13
CA LEU A 10 -6.94 -9.04 -3.04
C LEU A 10 -8.01 -7.96 -2.76
N SER A 11 -8.61 -7.39 -3.81
CA SER A 11 -9.67 -6.38 -3.71
C SER A 11 -10.99 -6.87 -3.09
N GLU A 12 -11.19 -8.19 -2.95
CA GLU A 12 -12.38 -8.74 -2.31
C GLU A 12 -12.28 -8.76 -0.78
N TRP A 13 -11.08 -8.63 -0.22
CA TRP A 13 -10.86 -8.76 1.22
C TRP A 13 -9.87 -7.75 1.82
N PHE A 14 -9.17 -6.96 1.01
CA PHE A 14 -8.31 -5.88 1.46
C PHE A 14 -8.87 -4.56 0.93
N HIS A 15 -9.42 -3.76 1.84
CA HIS A 15 -10.01 -2.46 1.53
C HIS A 15 -9.22 -1.36 2.21
N VAL A 16 -8.87 -0.34 1.43
CA VAL A 16 -8.25 0.89 1.93
C VAL A 16 -9.02 2.08 1.40
N HIS A 17 -9.23 3.07 2.25
CA HIS A 17 -9.79 4.36 1.85
C HIS A 17 -9.18 5.45 2.71
N PHE A 18 -9.42 6.70 2.35
CA PHE A 18 -8.88 7.84 3.06
C PHE A 18 -9.85 9.01 3.05
N ASP A 19 -9.64 9.91 3.99
CA ASP A 19 -10.20 11.25 3.98
C ASP A 19 -9.08 12.31 3.99
N GLU A 20 -9.43 13.55 4.32
CA GLU A 20 -8.47 14.65 4.38
C GLU A 20 -7.35 14.42 5.42
N LYS A 21 -7.65 13.70 6.51
CA LYS A 21 -6.82 13.55 7.71
C LYS A 21 -6.16 12.19 7.80
N ASP A 22 -6.90 11.13 7.51
CA ASP A 22 -6.55 9.76 7.86
C ASP A 22 -6.69 8.79 6.68
N VAL A 23 -5.91 7.72 6.75
CA VAL A 23 -6.02 6.52 5.90
C VAL A 23 -6.53 5.38 6.76
N PHE A 24 -7.49 4.63 6.25
CA PHE A 24 -8.18 3.54 6.95
C PHE A 24 -8.03 2.25 6.16
N MET A 25 -7.62 1.19 6.85
CA MET A 25 -7.45 -0.14 6.29
C MET A 25 -8.39 -1.10 6.99
N LYS A 26 -9.11 -1.89 6.21
CA LYS A 26 -9.95 -2.99 6.67
C LYS A 26 -9.62 -4.23 5.87
N VAL A 27 -9.20 -5.29 6.56
CA VAL A 27 -8.69 -6.50 5.93
C VAL A 27 -9.38 -7.70 6.53
N ASP A 28 -10.04 -8.51 5.71
CA ASP A 28 -10.84 -9.67 6.12
C ASP A 28 -10.46 -10.93 5.29
N PRO A 29 -9.24 -11.46 5.49
CA PRO A 29 -8.72 -12.52 4.65
C PRO A 29 -9.44 -13.86 4.92
N PRO A 30 -9.68 -14.71 3.90
CA PRO A 30 -10.51 -15.92 4.01
C PRO A 30 -10.17 -16.91 5.13
N GLU A 31 -8.91 -16.99 5.54
CA GLU A 31 -8.39 -18.00 6.47
C GLU A 31 -7.83 -17.43 7.78
N LYS A 32 -7.89 -16.11 7.98
CA LYS A 32 -7.35 -15.47 9.19
C LYS A 32 -8.36 -14.47 9.76
N PRO A 33 -8.31 -14.18 11.07
CA PRO A 33 -9.13 -13.11 11.62
C PRO A 33 -8.89 -11.80 10.89
N GLY A 34 -9.97 -11.13 10.51
CA GLY A 34 -9.91 -9.78 9.98
C GLY A 34 -9.38 -8.78 11.00
N TRP A 35 -8.85 -7.67 10.50
CA TRP A 35 -8.31 -6.58 11.29
C TRP A 35 -8.58 -5.23 10.63
N GLU A 36 -8.53 -4.19 11.45
CA GLU A 36 -8.68 -2.80 11.01
C GLU A 36 -7.58 -1.96 11.67
N GLN A 37 -7.04 -0.99 10.93
CA GLN A 37 -6.10 -0.01 11.46
C GLN A 37 -6.18 1.28 10.65
N SER A 38 -5.59 2.35 11.18
CA SER A 38 -5.50 3.64 10.51
C SER A 38 -4.21 4.37 10.86
N PHE A 39 -3.87 5.37 10.05
CA PHE A 39 -2.81 6.34 10.34
C PHE A 39 -3.17 7.70 9.76
N ALA A 40 -2.63 8.75 10.37
CA ALA A 40 -2.83 10.11 9.90
C ALA A 40 -1.82 10.47 8.81
N TRP A 41 -2.24 11.18 7.77
CA TRP A 41 -1.35 11.67 6.71
C TRP A 41 -0.16 12.47 7.24
N LYS A 42 -0.41 13.27 8.28
CA LYS A 42 0.61 14.14 8.92
C LYS A 42 1.70 13.37 9.67
N ASP A 43 1.47 12.10 9.97
CA ASP A 43 2.40 11.28 10.77
C ASP A 43 3.32 10.44 9.88
N ILE A 44 3.13 10.48 8.57
CA ILE A 44 3.99 9.81 7.58
C ILE A 44 5.35 10.49 7.55
N ILE A 45 6.40 9.69 7.70
CA ILE A 45 7.79 10.15 7.70
C ILE A 45 8.56 9.65 6.46
N ARG A 46 8.11 8.55 5.86
CA ARG A 46 8.73 7.97 4.68
C ARG A 46 7.75 7.05 3.97
N VAL A 47 7.81 7.02 2.64
CA VAL A 47 7.07 6.06 1.83
C VAL A 47 8.05 5.32 0.94
N CYS A 48 7.91 4.00 0.86
CA CYS A 48 8.63 3.19 -0.13
C CYS A 48 7.63 2.50 -1.06
N PHE A 49 8.03 2.32 -2.31
CA PHE A 49 7.30 1.60 -3.33
C PHE A 49 8.17 0.46 -3.84
N GLU A 50 7.57 -0.74 -3.91
CA GLU A 50 8.19 -1.94 -4.44
C GLU A 50 7.36 -2.43 -5.62
N ASN A 51 8.00 -2.63 -6.77
CA ASN A 51 7.35 -3.31 -7.89
C ASN A 51 7.26 -4.80 -7.57
N GLY A 52 6.05 -5.35 -7.62
CA GLY A 52 5.80 -6.77 -7.51
C GLY A 52 6.28 -7.51 -8.76
N ASP A 53 6.42 -8.83 -8.63
CA ASP A 53 6.62 -9.71 -9.78
C ASP A 53 5.28 -10.29 -10.27
N TRP A 54 5.31 -11.22 -11.21
CA TRP A 54 4.08 -11.84 -11.74
C TRP A 54 3.27 -12.64 -10.69
N MET A 55 3.81 -12.89 -9.50
CA MET A 55 3.17 -13.55 -8.36
C MET A 55 2.90 -12.62 -7.18
N SER A 56 3.38 -11.38 -7.19
CA SER A 56 3.22 -10.43 -6.08
C SER A 56 2.66 -9.08 -6.53
N SER A 57 2.00 -8.42 -5.61
CA SER A 57 1.48 -7.07 -5.79
C SER A 57 2.59 -6.04 -5.74
N ASP A 58 2.44 -4.97 -6.53
CA ASP A 58 3.16 -3.72 -6.24
C ASP A 58 2.76 -3.26 -4.83
N THR A 59 3.73 -2.89 -4.01
CA THR A 59 3.52 -2.70 -2.58
C THR A 59 3.96 -1.32 -2.11
N ILE A 60 3.06 -0.63 -1.43
CA ILE A 60 3.30 0.65 -0.78
C ILE A 60 3.61 0.40 0.70
N TYR A 61 4.79 0.80 1.13
CA TYR A 61 5.21 0.79 2.53
C TYR A 61 5.16 2.20 3.09
N VAL A 62 4.29 2.43 4.06
CA VAL A 62 4.12 3.75 4.70
C VAL A 62 4.70 3.70 6.11
N PHE A 63 5.79 4.42 6.34
CA PHE A 63 6.41 4.57 7.65
C PHE A 63 5.85 5.81 8.32
N THR A 64 5.55 5.68 9.61
CA THR A 64 5.00 6.77 10.43
C THR A 64 5.83 6.97 11.68
N ASN A 65 5.65 8.10 12.36
CA ASN A 65 6.26 8.35 13.68
C ASN A 65 5.56 7.59 14.84
N GLN A 66 4.54 6.77 14.55
CA GLN A 66 3.73 6.10 15.58
C GLN A 66 4.26 4.71 15.96
N ARG A 67 5.00 4.04 15.06
CA ARG A 67 5.57 2.70 15.24
C ARG A 67 6.78 2.49 14.33
N GLU A 68 7.61 1.49 14.63
CA GLU A 68 8.78 1.17 13.81
C GLU A 68 8.39 0.46 12.50
N GLU A 69 7.35 -0.38 12.53
CA GLU A 69 6.90 -1.14 11.37
C GLU A 69 6.09 -0.29 10.38
N SER A 70 6.29 -0.50 9.09
CA SER A 70 5.48 0.17 8.06
C SER A 70 4.05 -0.35 8.05
N TYR A 71 3.13 0.49 7.59
CA TYR A 71 1.84 0.07 7.06
C TYR A 71 2.06 -0.42 5.64
N VAL A 72 1.48 -1.56 5.29
CA VAL A 72 1.68 -2.21 3.99
C VAL A 72 0.36 -2.19 3.23
N ILE A 73 0.35 -1.57 2.05
CA ILE A 73 -0.83 -1.42 1.20
C ILE A 73 -0.44 -1.91 -0.19
N PRO A 74 -0.94 -3.06 -0.65
CA PRO A 74 -0.72 -3.48 -2.02
C PRO A 74 -1.62 -2.67 -2.96
N THR A 75 -1.13 -2.33 -4.15
CA THR A 75 -1.84 -1.42 -5.07
C THR A 75 -3.12 -2.02 -5.65
N GLU A 76 -3.19 -3.35 -5.74
CA GLU A 76 -4.36 -4.10 -6.23
C GLU A 76 -5.43 -4.33 -5.15
N ALA A 77 -5.21 -3.82 -3.92
CA ALA A 77 -6.26 -3.72 -2.92
C ALA A 77 -7.37 -2.79 -3.43
N ASP A 78 -8.59 -2.97 -2.90
CA ASP A 78 -9.68 -2.03 -3.18
C ASP A 78 -9.33 -0.67 -2.55
N GLY A 79 -9.09 0.34 -3.40
CA GLY A 79 -8.58 1.67 -3.02
C GLY A 79 -7.06 1.84 -3.03
N GLY A 80 -6.29 0.80 -3.36
CA GLY A 80 -4.82 0.84 -3.31
C GLY A 80 -4.20 1.85 -4.28
N ALA A 81 -4.66 1.85 -5.53
CA ALA A 81 -4.22 2.79 -6.56
C ALA A 81 -4.60 4.25 -6.24
N GLU A 82 -5.76 4.46 -5.60
CA GLU A 82 -6.22 5.76 -5.15
C GLU A 82 -5.33 6.30 -4.02
N VAL A 83 -4.96 5.46 -3.05
CA VAL A 83 -4.00 5.81 -1.99
C VAL A 83 -2.65 6.17 -2.60
N TRP A 84 -2.15 5.40 -3.56
CA TRP A 84 -0.88 5.70 -4.23
C TRP A 84 -0.90 7.06 -4.93
N SER A 85 -1.97 7.33 -5.68
CA SER A 85 -2.17 8.61 -6.36
C SER A 85 -2.20 9.78 -5.37
N GLU A 86 -2.85 9.59 -4.22
CA GLU A 86 -2.95 10.60 -3.17
C GLU A 86 -1.61 10.86 -2.46
N ILE A 87 -0.80 9.82 -2.23
CA ILE A 87 0.57 9.93 -1.71
C ILE A 87 1.42 10.84 -2.61
N ILE A 88 1.41 10.57 -3.92
CA ILE A 88 2.15 11.39 -4.91
C ILE A 88 1.59 12.83 -4.92
N ARG A 89 0.26 12.99 -4.93
CA ARG A 89 -0.38 14.31 -4.94
C ARG A 89 -0.01 15.15 -3.72
N ARG A 90 0.19 14.53 -2.56
CA ARG A 90 0.60 15.18 -1.31
C ARG A 90 2.11 15.45 -1.24
N GLY A 91 2.90 15.00 -2.22
CA GLY A 91 4.36 15.12 -2.23
C GLY A 91 5.04 14.24 -1.18
N LEU A 92 4.36 13.17 -0.74
CA LEU A 92 4.90 12.19 0.21
C LEU A 92 5.76 11.13 -0.49
N PHE A 93 5.69 11.08 -1.82
CA PHE A 93 6.61 10.35 -2.67
C PHE A 93 6.92 11.20 -3.89
N ASP A 94 8.16 11.16 -4.36
CA ASP A 94 8.60 11.97 -5.49
C ASP A 94 7.94 11.51 -6.81
N ALA A 95 7.40 12.45 -7.57
CA ALA A 95 6.63 12.14 -8.77
C ALA A 95 7.51 11.65 -9.93
N GLU A 96 8.74 12.17 -10.05
CA GLU A 96 9.68 11.69 -11.08
C GLU A 96 10.13 10.28 -10.76
N LEU A 97 10.45 10.00 -9.50
CA LEU A 97 10.78 8.68 -9.00
C LEU A 97 9.61 7.69 -9.20
N ALA A 98 8.36 8.12 -8.98
CA ALA A 98 7.19 7.28 -9.26
C ALA A 98 7.07 6.91 -10.75
N ILE A 99 7.36 7.86 -11.66
CA ILE A 99 7.39 7.59 -13.11
C ILE A 99 8.52 6.61 -13.44
N GLU A 100 9.71 6.79 -12.87
CA GLU A 100 10.83 5.87 -13.06
C GLU A 100 10.47 4.45 -12.62
N MET A 101 9.92 4.30 -11.42
CA MET A 101 9.47 3.00 -10.89
C MET A 101 8.45 2.33 -11.79
N ALA A 102 7.47 3.07 -12.33
CA ALA A 102 6.45 2.52 -13.23
C ALA A 102 7.01 1.98 -14.56
N THR A 103 8.25 2.33 -14.93
CA THR A 103 8.91 1.82 -16.14
C THR A 103 9.80 0.60 -15.89
N GLN A 104 10.02 0.23 -14.63
CA GLN A 104 10.87 -0.88 -14.24
C GLN A 104 10.06 -2.17 -14.09
N SER A 105 10.62 -3.31 -14.44
CA SER A 105 9.97 -4.61 -14.22
C SER A 105 10.03 -5.06 -12.76
N GLU A 106 11.05 -4.62 -12.04
CA GLU A 106 11.30 -4.87 -10.62
C GLU A 106 12.02 -3.63 -10.07
N GLY A 107 11.82 -3.31 -8.79
CA GLY A 107 12.50 -2.17 -8.18
C GLY A 107 11.98 -1.87 -6.78
N PHE A 108 12.79 -1.14 -6.03
CA PHE A 108 12.45 -0.66 -4.71
C PHE A 108 13.00 0.76 -4.54
N ALA A 109 12.13 1.70 -4.18
CA ALA A 109 12.51 3.09 -3.99
C ALA A 109 11.79 3.69 -2.79
N CYS A 110 12.49 4.55 -2.05
CA CYS A 110 11.94 5.24 -0.88
C CYS A 110 12.11 6.75 -1.01
N PHE A 111 11.14 7.48 -0.46
CA PHE A 111 11.17 8.93 -0.34
C PHE A 111 10.76 9.38 1.08
N PRO A 112 11.54 10.26 1.73
CA PRO A 112 12.89 10.68 1.32
C PRO A 112 13.86 9.48 1.27
N PRO A 113 14.97 9.58 0.51
CA PRO A 113 16.03 8.58 0.54
C PRO A 113 16.70 8.54 1.93
N GLU A 114 17.44 7.47 2.21
CA GLU A 114 18.36 7.46 3.36
C GLU A 114 19.54 8.41 3.08
N ASP A 115 20.03 9.05 4.15
CA ASP A 115 21.24 9.86 4.16
C ASP A 115 22.52 9.02 3.96
#